data_AF-A0ABD4KV15-F1
#
_entry.id   AF-A0ABD4KV15-F1
#
_cell.length_a   1.000
_cell.length_b   1.000
_cell.length_c   1.000
_cell.angle_alpha   90.00
_cell.angle_beta   90.00
_cell.angle_gamma   90.00
#
_symmetry.space_group_name_H-M   'P 1'
#
loop_
_entity.id
_entity.type
_entity.pdbx_description
1 polymer ?
#
loop_
_entity_poly.entity_id
_entity_poly.type
_entity_poly.pdbx_seq_one_letter_code
_entity_poly.pdbx_strand_id
1 'polypeptide(L)'
;MLLLAPVPLVVLVTIFMVDRYLKRVPVVNDMGVQWPFFGVMLIFALSFLGLAYSFFPDVVPGIMTAQESAASTASLLVVGIGVVIVMPMILLYTFVVYRIFKGKATDLSYK
;
A
#
# COMPACT_ATOMS: atom_id res chain seq x y z
N MET A 1 -3.34 8.78 -21.66
CA MET A 1 -2.99 7.36 -21.91
C MET A 1 -1.48 7.11 -21.75
N LEU A 2 -0.57 7.79 -22.46
CA LEU A 2 0.89 7.56 -22.34
C LEU A 2 1.51 7.94 -20.98
N LEU A 3 0.94 8.93 -20.27
CA LEU A 3 1.40 9.34 -18.93
C LEU A 3 1.04 8.36 -17.80
N LEU A 4 0.04 7.48 -18.00
CA LEU A 4 -0.30 6.44 -17.02
C LEU A 4 0.51 5.16 -17.22
N ALA A 5 1.08 4.93 -18.41
CA ALA A 5 1.90 3.75 -18.74
C ALA A 5 3.03 3.42 -17.74
N PRO A 6 3.70 4.37 -17.05
CA PRO A 6 4.70 4.03 -16.04
C PRO A 6 4.13 3.25 -14.86
N VAL A 7 2.87 3.47 -14.46
CA VAL A 7 2.26 2.77 -13.30
C VAL A 7 2.12 1.27 -13.53
N PRO A 8 1.43 0.77 -14.60
CA PRO A 8 1.34 -0.65 -14.86
C PRO A 8 2.71 -1.25 -15.21
N LEU A 9 3.64 -0.48 -15.78
CA LEU A 9 4.99 -0.96 -16.04
C LEU A 9 5.75 -1.25 -14.74
N VAL A 10 5.71 -0.34 -13.76
CA VAL A 10 6.34 -0.55 -12.44
C VAL A 10 5.68 -1.73 -11.71
N VAL A 11 4.35 -1.89 -11.82
CA VAL A 11 3.64 -3.05 -11.26
C VAL A 11 4.15 -4.35 -11.88
N LEU A 12 4.21 -4.43 -13.22
CA LEU A 12 4.70 -5.62 -13.93
C LEU A 12 6.15 -5.96 -13.57
N VAL A 13 7.01 -4.94 -13.48
CA VAL A 13 8.41 -5.11 -13.03
C VAL A 13 8.45 -5.65 -11.60
N THR A 14 7.64 -5.11 -10.69
CA THR A 14 7.60 -5.57 -9.29
C THR A 14 7.10 -7.01 -9.20
N ILE A 15 6.06 -7.38 -9.95
CA ILE A 15 5.56 -8.77 -10.04
C ILE A 15 6.66 -9.69 -10.54
N PHE A 16 7.35 -9.31 -11.62
CA PHE A 16 8.42 -10.10 -12.20
C PHE A 16 9.59 -10.30 -11.24
N MET A 17 10.00 -9.24 -10.52
CA MET A 17 11.07 -9.33 -9.51
C MET A 17 10.67 -10.27 -8.36
N VAL A 18 9.43 -10.19 -7.88
CA VAL A 18 8.92 -11.08 -6.81
C VAL A 18 8.83 -12.53 -7.29
N ASP A 19 8.30 -12.80 -8.49
CA ASP A 19 8.23 -14.15 -9.07
C ASP A 19 9.62 -14.78 -9.23
N ARG A 20 10.60 -14.01 -9.73
CA ARG A 20 11.98 -14.48 -9.87
C ARG A 20 12.66 -14.74 -8.54
N TYR A 21 12.34 -13.96 -7.52
CA TYR A 21 12.85 -14.17 -6.17
C TYR A 21 12.24 -15.43 -5.55
N LEU A 22 10.92 -15.61 -5.62
CA LEU A 22 10.22 -16.77 -5.06
C LEU A 22 10.65 -18.11 -5.69
N LYS A 23 10.97 -18.12 -6.99
CA LYS A 23 11.50 -19.31 -7.68
C LYS A 23 12.88 -19.78 -7.20
N ARG A 24 13.62 -18.94 -6.46
CA ARG A 24 14.97 -19.25 -5.94
C ARG A 24 14.98 -19.67 -4.48
N VAL A 25 13.83 -19.67 -3.80
CA VAL A 25 13.69 -20.11 -2.41
C VAL A 25 13.72 -21.65 -2.37
N PRO A 26 14.45 -22.31 -1.44
CA PRO A 26 15.04 -21.78 -0.20
C PRO A 26 16.52 -21.40 -0.31
N VAL A 27 16.85 -20.16 0.10
CA VAL A 27 18.22 -19.65 0.19
C VAL A 27 18.70 -19.71 1.64
N VAL A 28 19.89 -20.27 1.89
CA VAL A 28 20.51 -20.27 3.22
C VAL A 28 20.95 -18.84 3.56
N ASN A 29 20.57 -18.31 4.73
CA ASN A 29 20.77 -16.90 5.15
C ASN A 29 20.07 -15.86 4.27
N ASP A 30 18.78 -16.07 4.02
CA ASP A 30 17.96 -15.19 3.19
C ASP A 30 17.69 -13.82 3.83
N MET A 31 18.59 -12.87 3.58
CA MET A 31 18.40 -11.44 3.93
C MET A 31 17.24 -10.81 3.15
N GLY A 32 16.85 -11.42 2.02
CA GLY A 32 15.84 -10.88 1.12
C GLY A 32 14.41 -11.29 1.45
N VAL A 33 14.18 -12.09 2.49
CA VAL A 33 12.87 -12.74 2.78
C VAL A 33 11.69 -11.76 2.90
N GLN A 34 11.97 -10.49 3.18
CA GLN A 34 10.97 -9.43 3.32
C GLN A 34 10.57 -8.79 1.99
N TRP A 35 11.36 -8.97 0.91
CA TRP A 35 11.12 -8.36 -0.40
C TRP A 35 9.74 -8.71 -1.00
N PRO A 36 9.26 -9.96 -0.97
CA PRO A 36 7.94 -10.28 -1.48
C PRO A 36 6.82 -9.49 -0.78
N PHE A 37 6.93 -9.31 0.54
CA PHE A 37 5.96 -8.56 1.32
C PHE A 37 5.91 -7.09 0.89
N PHE A 38 7.07 -6.43 0.82
CA PHE A 38 7.14 -5.03 0.36
C PHE A 38 6.75 -4.89 -1.12
N GLY A 39 7.09 -5.87 -1.96
CA GLY A 39 6.69 -5.91 -3.36
C GLY A 39 5.16 -5.94 -3.53
N VAL A 40 4.46 -6.78 -2.77
CA VAL A 40 2.98 -6.81 -2.78
C VAL A 40 2.40 -5.49 -2.26
N MET A 41 2.94 -4.93 -1.18
CA MET A 41 2.52 -3.63 -0.66
C MET A 41 2.64 -2.51 -1.71
N LEU A 42 3.75 -2.49 -2.45
CA LEU A 42 3.99 -1.53 -3.53
C LEU A 42 3.00 -1.74 -4.70
N ILE A 43 2.75 -2.98 -5.11
CA ILE A 43 1.78 -3.30 -6.17
C ILE A 43 0.40 -2.78 -5.80
N PHE A 44 -0.06 -3.04 -4.57
CA PHE A 44 -1.36 -2.56 -4.09
C PHE A 44 -1.42 -1.03 -4.07
N ALA A 45 -0.40 -0.37 -3.51
CA ALA A 45 -0.33 1.09 -3.47
C ALA A 45 -0.39 1.72 -4.87
N LEU A 46 0.39 1.19 -5.83
CA LEU A 46 0.40 1.65 -7.21
C LEU A 46 -0.94 1.40 -7.93
N SER A 47 -1.61 0.29 -7.62
CA SER A 47 -2.90 -0.04 -8.20
C SER A 47 -3.99 0.94 -7.75
N PHE A 48 -4.03 1.28 -6.45
CA PHE A 48 -4.93 2.30 -5.93
C PHE A 48 -4.61 3.71 -6.47
N LEU A 49 -3.34 4.07 -6.60
CA LEU A 49 -2.93 5.34 -7.20
C LEU A 49 -3.33 5.42 -8.68
N GLY A 50 -3.10 4.36 -9.45
CA GLY A 50 -3.52 4.28 -10.85
C GLY A 50 -5.03 4.40 -11.01
N LEU A 51 -5.80 3.77 -10.12
CA LEU A 51 -7.25 3.88 -10.09
C LEU A 51 -7.69 5.32 -9.77
N ALA A 52 -7.14 5.94 -8.73
CA ALA A 52 -7.45 7.32 -8.36
C ALA A 52 -7.13 8.31 -9.49
N TYR A 53 -5.96 8.16 -10.12
CA TYR A 53 -5.55 9.00 -11.23
C TYR A 53 -6.41 8.80 -12.49
N SER A 54 -7.00 7.62 -12.68
CA SER A 54 -7.84 7.34 -13.85
C SER A 54 -9.14 8.12 -13.85
N PHE A 55 -9.65 8.47 -12.66
CA PHE A 55 -10.88 9.25 -12.52
C PHE A 55 -10.63 10.73 -12.25
N PHE A 56 -9.47 11.10 -11.68
CA PHE A 56 -9.12 12.49 -11.44
C PHE A 56 -9.23 13.35 -12.72
N PRO A 57 -9.89 14.52 -12.70
CA PRO A 57 -10.37 15.27 -11.53
C PRO A 57 -11.78 14.90 -11.02
N ASP A 58 -12.46 13.98 -11.67
CA ASP A 58 -13.81 13.56 -11.32
C ASP A 58 -13.81 12.52 -10.20
N VAL A 59 -14.76 12.64 -9.27
CA VAL A 59 -15.03 11.56 -8.29
C VAL A 59 -15.93 10.52 -8.94
N VAL A 60 -16.91 11.00 -9.70
CA VAL A 60 -17.79 10.19 -10.52
C VAL A 60 -17.66 10.70 -11.96
N PRO A 61 -17.03 9.92 -12.86
CA PRO A 61 -16.69 10.37 -14.21
C PRO A 61 -17.88 10.96 -14.96
N GLY A 62 -17.74 12.19 -15.44
CA GLY A 62 -18.77 12.89 -16.19
C GLY A 62 -20.02 13.30 -15.40
N ILE A 63 -20.02 13.14 -14.08
CA ILE A 63 -21.14 13.56 -13.20
C ILE A 63 -20.72 14.70 -12.27
N MET A 64 -19.64 14.53 -11.52
CA MET A 64 -19.20 15.53 -10.53
C MET A 64 -17.69 15.51 -10.30
N THR A 65 -17.12 16.72 -10.25
CA THR A 65 -15.70 16.93 -9.97
C THR A 65 -15.39 16.81 -8.48
N ALA A 66 -14.15 16.49 -8.10
CA ALA A 66 -13.73 16.43 -6.70
C ALA A 66 -13.95 17.73 -5.92
N GLN A 67 -13.91 18.87 -6.62
CA GLN A 67 -14.16 20.18 -6.01
C GLN A 67 -15.65 20.41 -5.77
N GLU A 68 -16.52 19.96 -6.67
CA GLU A 68 -17.98 20.06 -6.51
C GLU A 68 -18.52 19.05 -5.48
N SER A 69 -17.89 17.88 -5.37
CA SER A 69 -18.23 16.87 -4.36
C SER A 69 -17.69 17.21 -2.96
N ALA A 70 -16.93 18.28 -2.81
CA ALA A 70 -16.32 18.63 -1.53
C ALA A 70 -17.38 19.05 -0.49
N ALA A 71 -17.23 18.54 0.74
CA ALA A 71 -18.03 19.00 1.86
C ALA A 71 -17.75 20.48 2.19
N SER A 72 -18.63 21.10 2.99
CA SER A 72 -18.39 22.46 3.48
C SER A 72 -17.04 22.57 4.18
N THR A 73 -16.37 23.72 4.03
CA THR A 73 -15.02 23.95 4.57
C THR A 73 -14.91 23.63 6.06
N ALA A 74 -15.94 23.98 6.85
CA ALA A 74 -15.99 23.68 8.27
C ALA A 74 -16.02 22.17 8.55
N SER A 75 -16.81 21.40 7.79
CA SER A 75 -16.87 19.95 7.94
C SER A 75 -15.56 19.28 7.51
N LEU A 76 -14.97 19.74 6.40
CA LEU A 76 -13.69 19.21 5.91
C LEU A 76 -12.54 19.48 6.89
N LEU A 77 -12.54 20.63 7.56
CA LEU A 77 -11.57 20.95 8.62
C LEU A 77 -11.70 20.00 9.82
N VAL A 78 -12.93 19.72 10.28
CA VAL A 78 -13.17 18.78 11.38
C VAL A 78 -12.65 17.38 11.02
N VAL A 79 -12.97 16.90 9.82
CA VAL A 79 -12.44 15.61 9.33
C VAL A 79 -10.92 15.66 9.21
N GLY A 80 -10.35 16.74 8.68
CA GLY A 80 -8.91 16.93 8.53
C GLY A 80 -8.16 16.85 9.86
N ILE A 81 -8.68 17.49 10.92
CA ILE A 81 -8.12 17.37 12.28
C ILE A 81 -8.15 15.92 12.76
N GLY A 82 -9.29 15.23 12.54
CA GLY A 82 -9.41 13.81 12.83
C GLY A 82 -8.36 12.96 12.11
N VAL A 83 -8.15 13.19 10.81
CA VAL A 83 -7.15 12.49 9.99
C VAL A 83 -5.74 12.74 10.53
N VAL A 84 -5.38 13.98 10.87
CA VAL A 84 -4.05 14.34 11.39
C VAL A 84 -3.73 13.63 12.70
N ILE A 85 -4.74 13.32 13.54
CA ILE A 85 -4.54 12.61 14.81
C ILE A 85 -4.62 11.09 14.62
N VAL A 86 -5.60 10.62 13.87
CA VAL A 86 -5.92 9.18 13.75
C VAL A 86 -4.93 8.48 12.81
N MET A 87 -4.53 9.09 11.69
CA MET A 87 -3.55 8.48 10.78
C MET A 87 -2.22 8.11 11.46
N PRO A 88 -1.53 9.01 12.18
CA PRO A 88 -0.28 8.65 12.84
C PRO A 88 -0.50 7.61 13.95
N MET A 89 -1.65 7.62 14.62
CA MET A 89 -1.97 6.60 15.63
C MET A 89 -2.12 5.21 14.99
N ILE A 90 -2.80 5.10 13.86
CA ILE A 90 -2.91 3.85 13.09
C ILE A 90 -1.51 3.37 12.68
N LEU A 91 -0.69 4.24 12.09
CA LEU A 91 0.66 3.89 11.65
C LEU A 91 1.56 3.45 12.81
N LEU A 92 1.49 4.14 13.96
CA LEU A 92 2.23 3.79 15.16
C LEU A 92 1.81 2.42 15.69
N TYR A 93 0.50 2.18 15.81
CA TYR A 93 -0.03 0.89 16.23
C TYR A 93 0.43 -0.23 15.31
N THR A 94 0.29 -0.05 13.99
CA THR A 94 0.77 -1.02 13.00
C THR A 94 2.26 -1.29 13.20
N PHE A 95 3.10 -0.26 13.28
CA PHE A 95 4.53 -0.42 13.50
C PHE A 95 4.86 -1.20 14.79
N VAL A 96 4.19 -0.87 15.89
CA VAL A 96 4.38 -1.55 17.18
C VAL A 96 3.98 -3.02 17.10
N VAL A 97 2.86 -3.35 16.47
CA VAL A 97 2.43 -4.75 16.26
C VAL A 97 3.47 -5.51 15.44
N TYR A 98 3.91 -4.96 14.31
CA TYR A 98 4.96 -5.59 13.50
C TYR A 98 6.28 -5.76 14.27
N ARG A 99 6.61 -4.85 15.19
CA ARG A 99 7.79 -4.94 16.05
C ARG A 99 7.64 -6.02 17.13
N ILE A 100 6.49 -6.09 17.78
CA ILE A 100 6.21 -7.06 18.87
C ILE A 100 6.18 -8.48 18.30
N PHE A 101 5.50 -8.69 17.18
CA PHE A 101 5.36 -10.00 16.54
C PHE A 101 6.49 -10.32 15.55
N LYS A 102 7.62 -9.60 15.63
CA LYS A 102 8.79 -9.86 14.80
C LYS A 102 9.50 -11.12 15.29
N GLY A 103 9.20 -12.26 14.69
CA GLY A 103 9.87 -13.53 14.97
C GLY A 103 9.47 -14.59 13.95
N LYS A 104 10.34 -15.57 13.71
CA LYS A 104 9.96 -16.74 12.92
C LYS A 104 9.12 -17.65 13.82
N ALA A 105 7.99 -18.14 13.31
CA ALA A 105 7.26 -19.20 14.00
C ALA A 105 8.16 -20.44 14.09
N THR A 106 8.37 -20.94 15.30
CA THR A 106 9.09 -22.19 15.56
C THR A 106 8.08 -23.28 15.89
N ASP A 107 8.35 -24.50 15.46
CA ASP A 107 7.51 -25.64 15.83
C ASP A 107 7.52 -25.83 17.36
N LEU A 108 6.34 -26.09 17.92
CA LEU A 108 6.16 -26.31 19.34
C LEU A 108 6.70 -27.70 19.72
N SER A 109 7.92 -27.74 20.26
CA SER A 109 8.47 -28.96 20.86
C SER A 109 7.90 -29.13 22.27
N TYR A 110 6.82 -29.87 22.42
CA TYR A 110 6.37 -30.36 23.72
C TYR A 110 7.34 -31.46 24.19
N LYS A 111 8.07 -31.19 25.27
CA LYS A 111 8.83 -32.22 25.99
C LYS A 111 7.95 -32.91 27.01
#